data_AF-A0A7V0ZGZ8-F1
#
_entry.id   AF-A0A7V0ZGZ8-F1
#
_cell.length_a   1.000
_cell.length_b   1.000
_cell.length_c   1.000
_cell.angle_alpha   90.00
_cell.angle_beta   90.00
_cell.angle_gamma   90.00
#
_symmetry.space_group_name_H-M   'P 1'
#
loop_
_entity.id
_entity.type
_entity.pdbx_description
1 polymer ?
#
loop_
_entity_poly.entity_id
_entity_poly.type
_entity_poly.pdbx_seq_one_letter_code
_entity_poly.pdbx_strand_id
1 'polypeptide(L)'
;MSKNFIIALFIAGALVAQQKEIKLGKVNIEGNTLTSETMIRYTAGLMESKSIAPGDFSRAVKRLWRLGLFSDIQIRIDNENDEGIDITIVVKENYILGKIKYKGNKKIKDKKFDEELELRSGMRIRPNMIMSIINDMKALYAEDGYLLVDIKGELKELKEVSESSDVKKKQTRDIVFNIKENKKVKLRNIIFEGNENFSSFRLRRVMKETKRQRWYLFWRSHYDKKKYDEDKINLINFYRKEGYRDVTIVTDSISYNKNKKSMFIHITLVEGPQYHYRNFSWEGNSLYSDDQLAQALDLKKGEQYNEEEFNIAVYERMHGLYMDRGYIYSNVQPRFTPVGLDSLDIHFEI
;
A
#
# COMPACT_ATOMS: atom_id res chain seq x y z
N MET A 1 44.62 -49.78 28.92
CA MET A 1 44.08 -48.42 29.10
C MET A 1 43.62 -47.89 27.75
N SER A 2 42.50 -47.15 27.76
CA SER A 2 41.83 -46.48 26.63
C SER A 2 40.92 -47.37 25.78
N LYS A 3 39.71 -46.97 25.40
CA LYS A 3 38.67 -46.11 25.99
C LYS A 3 37.44 -46.49 25.15
N ASN A 4 36.42 -47.10 25.75
CA ASN A 4 35.20 -47.48 25.04
C ASN A 4 34.44 -46.19 24.63
N PHE A 5 34.29 -45.98 23.33
CA PHE A 5 33.46 -44.91 22.77
C PHE A 5 31.99 -45.32 22.87
N ILE A 6 31.23 -44.64 23.72
CA ILE A 6 29.77 -44.74 23.79
C ILE A 6 29.21 -43.91 22.63
N ILE A 7 28.58 -44.58 21.67
CA ILE A 7 27.76 -43.93 20.64
C ILE A 7 26.40 -43.63 21.28
N ALA A 8 26.18 -42.37 21.66
CA ALA A 8 24.86 -41.89 22.09
C ALA A 8 23.97 -41.69 20.85
N LEU A 9 23.01 -42.59 20.67
CA LEU A 9 21.97 -42.49 19.66
C LEU A 9 20.98 -41.39 20.08
N PHE A 10 21.12 -40.18 19.53
CA PHE A 10 20.13 -39.11 19.68
C PHE A 10 18.89 -39.47 18.84
N ILE A 11 17.91 -40.14 19.46
CA ILE A 11 16.57 -40.27 18.89
C ILE A 11 15.92 -38.89 19.03
N ALA A 12 15.98 -38.10 17.95
CA ALA A 12 15.15 -36.92 17.79
C ALA A 12 13.69 -37.38 17.69
N GLY A 13 13.05 -37.56 18.84
CA GLY A 13 11.60 -37.71 18.91
C GLY A 13 10.96 -36.43 18.40
N ALA A 14 10.49 -36.45 17.16
CA ALA A 14 9.52 -35.48 16.70
C ALA A 14 8.29 -35.62 17.62
N LEU A 15 8.16 -34.72 18.59
CA LEU A 15 6.90 -34.43 19.25
C LEU A 15 5.94 -33.95 18.17
N VAL A 16 5.28 -34.89 17.50
CA VAL A 16 4.03 -34.61 16.83
C VAL A 16 3.11 -34.19 17.96
N ALA A 17 2.91 -32.88 18.10
CA ALA A 17 1.86 -32.34 18.94
C ALA A 17 0.55 -32.89 18.40
N GLN A 18 0.08 -34.00 18.98
CA GLN A 18 -1.19 -34.61 18.64
C GLN A 18 -2.24 -33.59 19.05
N GLN A 19 -2.74 -32.81 18.09
CA GLN A 19 -3.84 -31.89 18.33
C GLN A 19 -5.00 -32.74 18.81
N LYS A 20 -5.35 -32.60 20.09
CA LYS A 20 -6.46 -33.32 20.70
C LYS A 20 -7.72 -32.95 19.91
N GLU A 21 -8.26 -33.91 19.19
CA GLU A 21 -9.51 -33.73 18.47
C GLU A 21 -10.64 -33.54 19.49
N ILE A 22 -11.47 -32.54 19.23
CA ILE A 22 -12.63 -32.18 20.03
C ILE A 22 -13.85 -32.68 19.29
N LYS A 23 -14.66 -33.52 19.93
CA LYS A 23 -15.96 -33.91 19.41
C LYS A 23 -16.96 -32.80 19.68
N LEU A 24 -17.66 -32.32 18.65
CA LEU A 24 -18.74 -31.36 18.82
C LEU A 24 -20.04 -32.07 19.18
N GLY A 25 -20.69 -31.59 20.24
CA GLY A 25 -22.07 -31.93 20.59
C GLY A 25 -23.04 -31.11 19.74
N LYS A 26 -23.87 -30.31 20.40
CA LYS A 26 -24.88 -29.43 19.78
C LYS A 26 -24.26 -28.14 19.22
N VAL A 27 -24.73 -27.70 18.05
CA VAL A 27 -24.27 -26.46 17.40
C VAL A 27 -25.44 -25.49 17.17
N ASN A 28 -25.58 -24.53 18.08
CA ASN A 28 -26.58 -23.47 18.01
C ASN A 28 -26.07 -22.25 17.24
N ILE A 29 -26.99 -21.46 16.68
CA ILE A 29 -26.69 -20.21 15.99
C ILE A 29 -27.60 -19.13 16.57
N GLU A 30 -27.03 -17.97 16.89
CA GLU A 30 -27.76 -16.84 17.45
C GLU A 30 -27.41 -15.53 16.72
N GLY A 31 -28.35 -14.58 16.72
CA GLY A 31 -28.16 -13.22 16.19
C GLY A 31 -28.29 -13.07 14.68
N ASN A 32 -28.55 -14.16 13.95
CA ASN A 32 -28.99 -14.12 12.56
C ASN A 32 -30.45 -13.67 12.46
N THR A 33 -30.79 -12.97 11.38
CA THR A 33 -32.14 -12.44 11.13
C THR A 33 -32.62 -12.74 9.73
N LEU A 34 -31.79 -12.46 8.72
CA LEU A 34 -32.08 -12.75 7.31
C LEU A 34 -31.35 -13.99 6.81
N THR A 35 -30.23 -14.31 7.44
CA THR A 35 -29.37 -15.44 7.08
C THR A 35 -29.87 -16.70 7.76
N SER A 36 -29.99 -17.80 7.03
CA SER A 36 -30.44 -19.07 7.62
C SER A 36 -29.36 -19.68 8.52
N GLU A 37 -29.78 -20.26 9.64
CA GLU A 37 -28.91 -20.98 10.57
C GLU A 37 -28.16 -22.12 9.86
N THR A 38 -28.86 -22.84 8.99
CA THR A 38 -28.31 -23.94 8.18
C THR A 38 -27.11 -23.47 7.37
N MET A 39 -27.20 -22.33 6.66
CA MET A 39 -26.09 -21.81 5.85
C MET A 39 -24.89 -21.43 6.72
N ILE A 40 -25.14 -20.80 7.88
CA ILE A 40 -24.09 -20.42 8.83
C ILE A 40 -23.37 -21.68 9.32
N ARG A 41 -24.12 -22.71 9.72
CA ARG A 41 -23.58 -24.00 10.19
C ARG A 41 -22.73 -24.69 9.12
N TYR A 42 -23.25 -24.83 7.90
CA TYR A 42 -22.52 -25.44 6.78
C TYR A 42 -21.26 -24.65 6.41
N THR A 43 -21.33 -23.32 6.37
CA THR A 43 -20.17 -22.49 5.99
C THR A 43 -19.09 -22.47 7.06
N ALA A 44 -19.47 -22.46 8.34
CA ALA A 44 -18.55 -22.62 9.45
C ALA A 44 -17.80 -23.96 9.33
N GLY A 45 -18.48 -25.00 8.87
CA GLY A 45 -17.95 -26.37 8.81
C GLY A 45 -17.90 -27.04 10.18
N LEU A 46 -18.60 -26.45 11.16
CA LEU A 46 -18.82 -26.93 12.52
C LEU A 46 -20.19 -27.60 12.53
N MET A 47 -20.18 -28.92 12.61
CA MET A 47 -21.39 -29.75 12.56
C MET A 47 -21.43 -30.63 13.80
N GLU A 48 -22.64 -30.97 14.20
CA GLU A 48 -22.87 -31.87 15.32
C GLU A 48 -22.23 -33.24 15.06
N SER A 49 -21.74 -33.89 16.12
CA SER A 49 -21.07 -35.20 16.10
C SER A 49 -19.78 -35.27 15.27
N LYS A 50 -19.22 -34.13 14.86
CA LYS A 50 -17.97 -34.07 14.11
C LYS A 50 -16.78 -33.84 15.05
N SER A 51 -15.71 -34.62 14.87
CA SER A 51 -14.41 -34.33 15.47
C SER A 51 -13.72 -33.18 14.72
N ILE A 52 -13.26 -32.18 15.46
CA ILE A 52 -12.56 -31.01 14.91
C ILE A 52 -11.25 -30.77 15.67
N ALA A 53 -10.28 -30.14 15.01
CA ALA A 53 -9.11 -29.64 15.68
C ALA A 53 -9.39 -28.25 16.27
N PRO A 54 -8.68 -27.80 17.32
CA PRO A 54 -8.83 -26.43 17.83
C PRO A 54 -8.65 -25.35 16.75
N GLY A 55 -7.82 -25.59 15.73
CA GLY A 55 -7.65 -24.69 14.59
C GLY A 55 -8.85 -24.56 13.65
N ASP A 56 -9.85 -25.46 13.75
CA ASP A 56 -11.08 -25.38 12.96
C ASP A 56 -11.97 -24.21 13.38
N PHE A 57 -11.99 -23.81 14.65
CA PHE A 57 -12.75 -22.64 15.09
C PHE A 57 -12.28 -21.36 14.39
N SER A 58 -10.97 -21.14 14.32
CA SER A 58 -10.40 -19.99 13.59
C SER A 58 -10.72 -20.05 12.09
N ARG A 59 -10.68 -21.25 11.49
CA ARG A 59 -11.07 -21.44 10.08
C ARG A 59 -12.56 -21.17 9.86
N ALA A 60 -13.42 -21.59 10.78
CA ALA A 60 -14.86 -21.32 10.73
C ALA A 60 -15.13 -19.82 10.76
N VAL A 61 -14.53 -19.10 11.71
CA VAL A 61 -14.63 -17.63 11.81
C VAL A 61 -14.14 -16.96 10.52
N LYS A 62 -12.99 -17.38 9.97
CA LYS A 62 -12.46 -16.85 8.70
C LYS A 62 -13.42 -17.10 7.51
N ARG A 63 -14.03 -18.29 7.41
CA ARG A 63 -14.99 -18.62 6.35
C ARG A 63 -16.24 -17.72 6.44
N LEU A 64 -16.78 -17.54 7.64
CA LEU A 64 -17.94 -16.68 7.88
C LEU A 64 -17.63 -15.20 7.60
N TRP A 65 -16.45 -14.72 7.99
CA TRP A 65 -15.99 -13.36 7.65
C TRP A 65 -15.90 -13.13 6.15
N ARG A 66 -15.41 -14.12 5.39
CA ARG A 66 -15.27 -14.03 3.93
C ARG A 66 -16.62 -13.88 3.21
N LEU A 67 -17.72 -14.32 3.82
CA LEU A 67 -19.06 -14.09 3.27
C LEU A 67 -19.43 -12.60 3.23
N GLY A 68 -18.82 -11.77 4.08
CA GLY A 68 -19.13 -10.33 4.17
C GLY A 68 -20.54 -10.03 4.68
N LEU A 69 -21.23 -11.02 5.25
CA LEU A 69 -22.60 -10.89 5.76
C LEU A 69 -22.66 -10.44 7.22
N PHE A 70 -21.56 -10.54 7.96
CA PHE A 70 -21.52 -10.30 9.41
C PHE A 70 -20.55 -9.16 9.76
N SER A 71 -20.89 -8.44 10.81
CA SER A 71 -20.10 -7.37 11.45
C SER A 71 -19.38 -7.84 12.70
N ASP A 72 -19.88 -8.91 13.31
CA ASP A 72 -19.28 -9.57 14.46
C ASP A 72 -19.60 -11.07 14.41
N ILE A 73 -18.63 -11.90 14.79
CA ILE A 73 -18.72 -13.36 14.82
C ILE A 73 -17.99 -13.84 16.05
N GLN A 74 -18.71 -14.53 16.93
CA GLN A 74 -18.18 -15.13 18.14
C GLN A 74 -18.60 -16.59 18.21
N ILE A 75 -17.71 -17.44 18.72
CA ILE A 75 -18.04 -18.84 19.02
C ILE A 75 -17.90 -18.99 20.52
N ARG A 76 -19.02 -19.27 21.17
CA ARG A 76 -19.10 -19.52 22.61
C ARG A 76 -19.17 -21.02 22.84
N ILE A 77 -18.46 -21.48 23.87
CA ILE A 77 -18.60 -22.83 24.39
C ILE A 77 -19.65 -22.75 25.50
N ASP A 78 -20.69 -23.55 25.38
CA ASP A 78 -21.81 -23.52 26.33
C ASP A 78 -21.62 -24.57 27.41
N ASN A 79 -21.31 -25.82 27.02
CA ASN A 79 -21.08 -26.94 27.92
C ASN A 79 -20.00 -27.88 27.35
N GLU A 80 -19.34 -28.62 28.25
CA GLU A 80 -18.45 -29.74 27.93
C GLU A 80 -18.94 -30.96 28.70
N ASN A 81 -19.23 -32.05 27.99
CA ASN A 81 -19.73 -33.30 28.54
C ASN A 81 -19.05 -34.50 27.88
N ASP A 82 -19.33 -35.71 28.36
CA ASP A 82 -18.71 -36.94 27.84
C ASP A 82 -19.04 -37.20 26.35
N GLU A 83 -20.09 -36.56 25.83
CA GLU A 83 -20.53 -36.69 24.43
C GLU A 83 -19.84 -35.70 23.48
N GLY A 84 -19.33 -34.58 23.99
CA GLY A 84 -18.60 -33.56 23.25
C GLY A 84 -18.67 -32.15 23.87
N ILE A 85 -18.35 -31.14 23.06
CA ILE A 85 -18.49 -29.72 23.42
C ILE A 85 -19.68 -29.12 22.67
N ASP A 86 -20.62 -28.55 23.41
CA ASP A 86 -21.73 -27.78 22.88
C ASP A 86 -21.28 -26.34 22.63
N ILE A 87 -21.62 -25.80 21.46
CA ILE A 87 -21.22 -24.46 21.06
C ILE A 87 -22.39 -23.64 20.51
N THR A 88 -22.29 -22.32 20.70
CA THR A 88 -23.16 -21.34 20.07
C THR A 88 -22.34 -20.39 19.21
N ILE A 89 -22.68 -20.31 17.92
CA ILE A 89 -22.14 -19.33 16.99
C ILE A 89 -23.02 -18.08 17.05
N VAL A 90 -22.52 -17.04 17.71
CA VAL A 90 -23.19 -15.74 17.80
C VAL A 90 -22.71 -14.88 16.65
N VAL A 91 -23.65 -14.42 15.80
CA VAL A 91 -23.35 -13.53 14.68
C VAL A 91 -24.13 -12.24 14.79
N LYS A 92 -23.54 -11.14 14.30
CA LYS A 92 -24.25 -9.89 14.08
C LYS A 92 -24.25 -9.56 12.60
N GLU A 93 -25.40 -9.65 11.94
CA GLU A 93 -25.49 -9.35 10.51
C GLU A 93 -25.15 -7.89 10.18
N ASN A 94 -24.51 -7.71 9.02
CA ASN A 94 -24.31 -6.41 8.40
C ASN A 94 -25.65 -5.83 7.92
N TYR A 95 -25.84 -4.53 8.16
CA TYR A 95 -26.96 -3.79 7.61
C TYR A 95 -26.97 -3.84 6.08
N ILE A 96 -28.16 -3.72 5.50
CA ILE A 96 -28.35 -3.58 4.06
C ILE A 96 -28.32 -2.10 3.71
N LEU A 97 -27.58 -1.75 2.68
CA LEU A 97 -27.50 -0.41 2.14
C LEU A 97 -28.83 -0.03 1.49
N GLY A 98 -29.49 0.98 2.06
CA GLY A 98 -30.65 1.63 1.48
C GLY A 98 -30.24 2.67 0.45
N LYS A 99 -30.72 3.90 0.61
CA LYS A 99 -30.33 5.05 -0.24
C LYS A 99 -29.10 5.75 0.34
N ILE A 100 -28.31 6.33 -0.56
CA ILE A 100 -27.22 7.22 -0.20
C ILE A 100 -27.67 8.66 -0.42
N LYS A 101 -27.36 9.54 0.53
CA LYS A 101 -27.70 10.96 0.45
C LYS A 101 -26.45 11.78 0.75
N TYR A 102 -26.08 12.65 -0.17
CA TYR A 102 -24.99 13.60 0.01
C TYR A 102 -25.55 14.97 0.41
N LYS A 103 -24.94 15.60 1.41
CA LYS A 103 -25.33 16.92 1.89
C LYS A 103 -24.13 17.83 1.96
N GLY A 104 -24.24 19.01 1.37
CA GLY A 104 -23.17 20.03 1.40
C GLY A 104 -22.15 19.91 0.26
N ASN A 105 -22.32 18.95 -0.64
CA ASN A 105 -21.56 18.87 -1.89
C ASN A 105 -22.13 19.83 -2.94
N LYS A 106 -21.44 20.96 -3.15
CA LYS A 106 -21.79 21.97 -4.17
C LYS A 106 -20.85 21.90 -5.37
N LYS A 107 -19.67 21.31 -5.21
CA LYS A 107 -18.59 21.30 -6.20
C LYS A 107 -18.53 19.98 -6.96
N ILE A 108 -18.76 18.88 -6.26
CA ILE A 108 -18.90 17.55 -6.86
C ILE A 108 -20.37 17.15 -6.80
N LYS A 109 -20.95 16.80 -7.94
CA LYS A 109 -22.34 16.34 -8.05
C LYS A 109 -22.48 14.90 -7.59
N ASP A 110 -23.65 14.55 -7.05
CA ASP A 110 -24.02 13.20 -6.60
C ASP A 110 -23.68 12.14 -7.65
N LYS A 111 -23.98 12.40 -8.93
CA LYS A 111 -23.69 11.51 -10.05
C LYS A 111 -22.22 11.08 -10.13
N LYS A 112 -21.26 11.99 -9.87
CA LYS A 112 -19.82 11.68 -9.90
C LYS A 112 -19.44 10.75 -8.73
N PHE A 113 -20.08 10.91 -7.56
CA PHE A 113 -19.89 9.97 -6.46
C PHE A 113 -20.49 8.60 -6.77
N ASP A 114 -21.67 8.56 -7.38
CA ASP A 114 -22.33 7.29 -7.70
C ASP A 114 -21.60 6.51 -8.81
N GLU A 115 -21.00 7.22 -9.77
CA GLU A 115 -20.15 6.63 -10.83
C GLU A 115 -18.83 6.07 -10.28
N GLU A 116 -18.15 6.80 -9.39
CA GLU A 116 -16.81 6.41 -8.91
C GLU A 116 -16.84 5.42 -7.73
N LEU A 117 -17.80 5.56 -6.81
CA LEU A 117 -17.82 4.76 -5.57
C LEU A 117 -18.41 3.35 -5.77
N GLU A 118 -18.96 3.06 -6.96
CA GLU A 118 -19.60 1.80 -7.34
C GLU A 118 -20.66 1.29 -6.33
N LEU A 119 -21.28 2.19 -5.57
CA LEU A 119 -22.21 1.83 -4.50
C LEU A 119 -23.59 1.51 -5.07
N ARG A 120 -24.14 0.36 -4.67
CA ARG A 120 -25.47 -0.08 -5.10
C ARG A 120 -26.36 -0.36 -3.90
N SER A 121 -27.59 0.15 -3.95
CA SER A 121 -28.63 -0.20 -2.98
C SER A 121 -28.80 -1.72 -2.92
N GLY A 122 -28.94 -2.27 -1.72
CA GLY A 122 -29.05 -3.71 -1.47
C GLY A 122 -27.73 -4.39 -1.07
N MET A 123 -26.59 -3.72 -1.22
CA MET A 123 -25.30 -4.24 -0.74
C MET A 123 -25.24 -4.34 0.79
N ARG A 124 -24.42 -5.23 1.34
CA ARG A 124 -24.17 -5.29 2.79
C ARG A 124 -23.15 -4.22 3.20
N ILE A 125 -23.48 -3.43 4.22
CA ILE A 125 -22.60 -2.43 4.81
C ILE A 125 -21.60 -3.14 5.71
N ARG A 126 -20.40 -3.39 5.20
CA ARG A 126 -19.32 -4.04 5.95
C ARG A 126 -18.71 -3.11 7.01
N PRO A 127 -18.08 -3.67 8.06
CA PRO A 127 -17.22 -2.89 8.93
C PRO A 127 -16.18 -2.12 8.10
N ASN A 128 -15.96 -0.84 8.42
CA ASN A 128 -15.03 0.07 7.73
C ASN A 128 -15.43 0.54 6.32
N MET A 129 -16.52 0.04 5.73
CA MET A 129 -16.97 0.46 4.39
C MET A 129 -17.20 1.98 4.30
N ILE A 130 -17.87 2.55 5.31
CA ILE A 130 -18.12 4.00 5.39
C ILE A 130 -16.81 4.80 5.42
N MET A 131 -15.81 4.31 6.15
CA MET A 131 -14.51 4.98 6.26
C MET A 131 -13.74 4.93 4.93
N SER A 132 -13.77 3.78 4.23
CA SER A 132 -13.19 3.66 2.89
C SER A 132 -13.84 4.66 1.93
N ILE A 133 -15.18 4.67 1.87
CA ILE A 133 -15.92 5.60 1.03
C ILE A 133 -15.58 7.06 1.35
N ILE A 134 -15.48 7.41 2.64
CA ILE A 134 -15.06 8.77 3.04
C ILE A 134 -13.67 9.11 2.50
N ASN A 135 -12.72 8.16 2.51
CA ASN A 135 -11.38 8.38 1.96
C ASN A 135 -11.41 8.53 0.44
N ASP A 136 -12.19 7.72 -0.26
CA ASP A 136 -12.35 7.79 -1.72
C ASP A 136 -13.00 9.12 -2.13
N MET A 137 -14.04 9.54 -1.42
CA MET A 137 -14.65 10.87 -1.59
C MET A 137 -13.65 12.00 -1.31
N LYS A 138 -12.83 11.89 -0.26
CA LYS A 138 -11.77 12.87 0.02
C LYS A 138 -10.72 12.91 -1.08
N ALA A 139 -10.36 11.77 -1.67
CA ALA A 139 -9.44 11.69 -2.79
C ALA A 139 -10.01 12.41 -4.03
N LEU A 140 -11.28 12.16 -4.38
CA LEU A 140 -11.98 12.88 -5.44
C LEU A 140 -11.97 14.41 -5.24
N TYR A 141 -12.23 14.86 -4.01
CA TYR A 141 -12.15 16.28 -3.67
C TYR A 141 -10.72 16.82 -3.73
N ALA A 142 -9.72 16.00 -3.36
CA ALA A 142 -8.31 16.37 -3.41
C ALA A 142 -7.84 16.63 -4.85
N GLU A 143 -8.26 15.80 -5.81
CA GLU A 143 -8.00 16.01 -7.25
C GLU A 143 -8.54 17.37 -7.74
N ASP A 144 -9.71 17.77 -7.25
CA ASP A 144 -10.31 19.08 -7.55
C ASP A 144 -9.72 20.24 -6.71
N GLY A 145 -8.74 19.98 -5.84
CA GLY A 145 -8.02 20.95 -5.02
C GLY A 145 -8.63 21.28 -3.66
N TYR A 146 -9.61 20.50 -3.21
CA TYR A 146 -10.22 20.61 -1.89
C TYR A 146 -9.56 19.61 -0.94
N LEU A 147 -8.40 20.00 -0.41
CA LEU A 147 -7.59 19.11 0.45
C LEU A 147 -8.05 19.08 1.91
N LEU A 148 -8.92 20.01 2.29
CA LEU A 148 -9.37 20.19 3.67
C LEU A 148 -10.86 19.86 3.82
N VAL A 149 -11.39 18.95 3.00
CA VAL A 149 -12.79 18.51 3.12
C VAL A 149 -12.98 17.71 4.40
N ASP A 150 -14.01 18.06 5.16
CA ASP A 150 -14.48 17.26 6.28
C ASP A 150 -15.77 16.53 5.86
N ILE A 151 -15.73 15.20 5.90
CA ILE A 151 -16.84 14.33 5.52
C ILE A 151 -17.17 13.44 6.71
N LYS A 152 -18.43 13.45 7.12
CA LYS A 152 -18.97 12.56 8.15
C LYS A 152 -20.07 11.70 7.56
N GLY A 153 -19.94 10.38 7.71
CA GLY A 153 -20.96 9.42 7.30
C GLY A 153 -21.78 8.96 8.51
N GLU A 154 -23.10 9.06 8.41
CA GLU A 154 -24.04 8.58 9.43
C GLU A 154 -24.98 7.53 8.83
N LEU A 155 -25.19 6.42 9.54
CA LEU A 155 -26.25 5.48 9.23
C LEU A 155 -27.57 6.02 9.79
N LYS A 156 -28.62 6.06 8.96
CA LYS A 156 -29.96 6.44 9.38
C LYS A 156 -30.95 5.34 9.08
N GLU A 157 -31.90 5.18 9.99
CA GLU A 157 -33.02 4.28 9.79
C GLU A 157 -33.94 4.83 8.70
N LEU A 158 -34.63 3.94 8.00
CA LEU A 158 -35.64 4.33 7.02
C LEU A 158 -36.78 5.04 7.75
N LYS A 159 -37.18 6.22 7.27
CA LYS A 159 -38.25 7.02 7.89
C LYS A 159 -39.65 6.40 7.75
N GLU A 160 -39.82 5.42 6.87
CA GLU A 160 -41.09 4.74 6.56
C GLU A 160 -41.06 3.27 7.01
N VAL A 161 -40.60 3.01 8.23
CA VAL A 161 -40.78 1.68 8.85
C VAL A 161 -42.09 1.71 9.62
N SER A 162 -43.21 1.50 8.92
CA SER A 162 -44.46 1.13 9.59
C SER A 162 -44.24 -0.18 10.35
N GLU A 163 -44.82 -0.33 11.54
CA GLU A 163 -44.57 -1.44 12.48
C GLU A 163 -44.82 -2.85 11.90
N SER A 164 -45.51 -2.94 10.76
CA SER A 164 -45.82 -4.16 9.99
C SER A 164 -44.78 -4.55 8.91
N SER A 165 -43.62 -3.92 8.86
CA SER A 165 -42.64 -4.08 7.77
C SER A 165 -41.75 -5.34 7.87
N ASP A 166 -41.54 -5.99 6.72
CA ASP A 166 -40.60 -7.11 6.48
C ASP A 166 -39.27 -6.98 7.25
N VAL A 167 -38.74 -8.08 7.82
CA VAL A 167 -37.43 -8.15 8.53
C VAL A 167 -36.31 -7.47 7.72
N LYS A 168 -36.38 -7.56 6.39
CA LYS A 168 -35.46 -6.92 5.45
C LYS A 168 -35.45 -5.38 5.55
N LYS A 169 -36.61 -4.75 5.74
CA LYS A 169 -36.73 -3.29 5.90
C LYS A 169 -36.12 -2.85 7.24
N LYS A 170 -36.28 -3.63 8.31
CA LYS A 170 -35.67 -3.36 9.62
C LYS A 170 -34.15 -3.44 9.59
N GLN A 171 -33.58 -4.31 8.74
CA GLN A 171 -32.13 -4.42 8.51
C GLN A 171 -31.57 -3.43 7.47
N THR A 172 -32.41 -2.62 6.83
CA THR A 172 -31.94 -1.63 5.86
C THR A 172 -31.61 -0.31 6.54
N ARG A 173 -30.50 0.32 6.15
CA ARG A 173 -30.03 1.62 6.64
C ARG A 173 -29.65 2.52 5.46
N ASP A 174 -30.13 3.77 5.47
CA ASP A 174 -29.67 4.81 4.57
C ASP A 174 -28.32 5.34 5.05
N ILE A 175 -27.43 5.75 4.14
CA ILE A 175 -26.19 6.45 4.48
C ILE A 175 -26.35 7.93 4.15
N VAL A 176 -26.09 8.79 5.12
CA VAL A 176 -26.06 10.25 4.92
C VAL A 176 -24.65 10.76 5.11
N PHE A 177 -24.07 11.30 4.05
CA PHE A 177 -22.78 11.96 4.09
C PHE A 177 -22.96 13.47 4.25
N ASN A 178 -22.53 14.00 5.39
CA ASN A 178 -22.45 15.43 5.65
C ASN A 178 -21.06 15.93 5.26
N ILE A 179 -20.99 16.75 4.21
CA ILE A 179 -19.76 17.21 3.58
C ILE A 179 -19.59 18.71 3.83
N LYS A 180 -18.43 19.08 4.37
CA LYS A 180 -17.95 20.46 4.44
C LYS A 180 -16.75 20.61 3.52
N GLU A 181 -17.01 21.10 2.30
CA GLU A 181 -16.00 21.19 1.23
C GLU A 181 -14.84 22.14 1.56
N ASN A 182 -15.10 23.16 2.38
CA ASN A 182 -14.15 24.22 2.67
C ASN A 182 -13.62 24.91 1.38
N LYS A 183 -12.59 25.75 1.50
CA LYS A 183 -12.03 26.49 0.35
C LYS A 183 -10.90 25.68 -0.28
N LYS A 184 -10.74 25.84 -1.60
CA LYS A 184 -9.58 25.30 -2.33
C LYS A 184 -8.30 25.82 -1.70
N VAL A 185 -7.33 24.92 -1.53
CA VAL A 185 -6.00 25.28 -1.07
C VAL A 185 -5.08 25.46 -2.26
N LYS A 186 -4.29 26.52 -2.26
CA LYS A 186 -3.33 26.80 -3.33
C LYS A 186 -1.91 26.55 -2.83
N LEU A 187 -1.11 25.82 -3.60
CA LEU A 187 0.31 25.66 -3.35
C LEU A 187 1.02 27.00 -3.54
N ARG A 188 1.54 27.56 -2.44
CA ARG A 188 2.23 28.86 -2.44
C ARG A 188 3.71 28.71 -2.68
N ASN A 189 4.37 27.80 -1.96
CA ASN A 189 5.81 27.57 -2.11
C ASN A 189 6.19 26.13 -1.75
N ILE A 190 7.35 25.72 -2.26
CA ILE A 190 8.06 24.50 -1.86
C ILE A 190 9.38 24.96 -1.23
N ILE A 191 9.58 24.53 0.01
CA ILE A 191 10.71 24.85 0.86
C ILE A 191 11.58 23.60 0.92
N PHE A 192 12.87 23.79 0.65
CA PHE A 192 13.86 22.72 0.66
C PHE A 192 14.82 22.98 1.81
N GLU A 193 15.16 21.92 2.53
CA GLU A 193 16.13 21.92 3.62
C GLU A 193 17.16 20.83 3.34
N GLY A 194 18.44 21.12 3.62
CA GLY A 194 19.57 20.22 3.32
C GLY A 194 20.08 20.30 1.88
N ASN A 195 19.56 21.23 1.06
CA ASN A 195 20.09 21.51 -0.26
C ASN A 195 21.26 22.52 -0.20
N GLU A 196 22.50 22.02 -0.21
CA GLU A 196 23.70 22.87 -0.12
C GLU A 196 24.30 23.15 -1.50
N ASN A 197 24.36 22.14 -2.37
CA ASN A 197 25.01 22.25 -3.68
C ASN A 197 24.08 22.83 -4.77
N PHE A 198 22.76 22.70 -4.62
CA PHE A 198 21.79 23.27 -5.55
C PHE A 198 20.87 24.28 -4.89
N SER A 199 20.66 25.42 -5.56
CA SER A 199 19.68 26.40 -5.09
C SER A 199 18.26 25.83 -5.09
N SER A 200 17.46 26.16 -4.08
CA SER A 200 16.05 25.75 -4.01
C SER A 200 15.25 26.24 -5.23
N PHE A 201 15.72 27.27 -5.94
CA PHE A 201 15.10 27.70 -7.18
C PHE A 201 15.34 26.72 -8.33
N ARG A 202 16.54 26.15 -8.47
CA ARG A 202 16.84 25.09 -9.45
C ARG A 202 16.00 23.84 -9.15
N LEU A 203 15.96 23.40 -7.89
CA LEU A 203 15.15 22.25 -7.46
C LEU A 203 13.65 22.42 -7.78
N ARG A 204 13.09 23.62 -7.54
CA ARG A 204 11.70 23.92 -7.94
C ARG A 204 11.45 23.90 -9.45
N ARG A 205 12.46 24.06 -10.30
CA ARG A 205 12.28 23.94 -11.76
C ARG A 205 12.28 22.47 -12.21
N VAL A 206 12.98 21.61 -11.47
CA VAL A 206 13.00 20.16 -11.70
C VAL A 206 11.63 19.55 -11.41
N MET A 207 10.94 20.03 -10.36
CA MET A 207 9.55 19.66 -10.06
C MET A 207 8.58 20.31 -11.06
N LYS A 208 8.47 19.71 -12.26
CA LYS A 208 7.75 20.27 -13.41
C LYS A 208 6.23 20.19 -13.25
N GLU A 209 5.73 19.21 -12.52
CA GLU A 209 4.29 18.98 -12.37
C GLU A 209 3.71 19.75 -11.17
N THR A 210 4.51 19.97 -10.12
CA THR A 210 4.18 20.62 -8.85
C THR A 210 4.53 22.11 -8.89
N LYS A 211 3.88 22.84 -9.79
CA LYS A 211 4.20 24.27 -10.02
C LYS A 211 3.45 25.22 -9.09
N ARG A 212 4.14 26.27 -8.63
CA ARG A 212 3.54 27.44 -7.93
C ARG A 212 2.46 28.11 -8.80
N GLN A 213 1.32 28.45 -8.20
CA GLN A 213 0.28 29.24 -8.86
C GLN A 213 0.73 30.72 -8.91
N ARG A 214 1.23 31.17 -10.05
CA ARG A 214 1.45 32.59 -10.32
C ARG A 214 0.11 33.26 -10.66
N TRP A 215 -0.05 34.53 -10.27
CA TRP A 215 -1.31 35.28 -10.36
C TRP A 215 -1.89 35.39 -11.79
N TYR A 216 -1.07 35.22 -12.83
CA TYR A 216 -1.46 35.28 -14.24
C TYR A 216 -1.70 33.92 -14.92
N LEU A 217 -1.52 32.77 -14.24
CA LEU A 217 -1.81 31.44 -14.81
C LEU A 217 -3.03 30.80 -14.14
N PHE A 218 -4.20 31.06 -14.73
CA PHE A 218 -5.50 30.55 -14.27
C PHE A 218 -5.78 29.08 -14.65
N TRP A 219 -4.96 28.51 -15.55
CA TRP A 219 -5.03 27.10 -15.99
C TRP A 219 -4.24 26.12 -15.12
N ARG A 220 -3.47 26.59 -14.12
CA ARG A 220 -2.55 25.73 -13.38
C ARG A 220 -3.26 24.89 -12.31
N SER A 221 -2.94 23.60 -12.36
CA SER A 221 -3.47 22.50 -11.57
C SER A 221 -3.46 22.76 -10.07
N HIS A 222 -4.47 22.23 -9.41
CA HIS A 222 -4.48 22.02 -7.97
C HIS A 222 -3.32 21.12 -7.55
N TYR A 223 -2.96 21.15 -6.26
CA TYR A 223 -1.98 20.19 -5.75
C TYR A 223 -2.55 18.79 -5.95
N ASP A 224 -1.83 18.00 -6.73
CA ASP A 224 -2.13 16.61 -7.01
C ASP A 224 -1.01 15.78 -6.40
N LYS A 225 -1.40 14.84 -5.53
CA LYS A 225 -0.45 14.00 -4.81
C LYS A 225 0.33 13.10 -5.77
N LYS A 226 -0.31 12.56 -6.82
CA LYS A 226 0.35 11.66 -7.78
C LYS A 226 1.47 12.40 -8.52
N LYS A 227 1.17 13.59 -9.03
CA LYS A 227 2.14 14.49 -9.67
C LYS A 227 3.29 14.90 -8.75
N TYR A 228 3.00 15.11 -7.47
CA TYR A 228 4.02 15.42 -6.48
C TYR A 228 4.94 14.23 -6.19
N ASP A 229 4.39 13.02 -6.10
CA ASP A 229 5.18 11.79 -5.94
C ASP A 229 6.06 11.53 -7.17
N GLU A 230 5.57 11.76 -8.39
CA GLU A 230 6.37 11.73 -9.63
C GLU A 230 7.50 12.78 -9.60
N ASP A 231 7.22 14.00 -9.15
CA ASP A 231 8.23 15.05 -9.05
C ASP A 231 9.31 14.77 -8.00
N LYS A 232 8.99 14.03 -6.92
CA LYS A 232 10.00 13.56 -5.96
C LYS A 232 10.98 12.60 -6.63
N ILE A 233 10.48 11.70 -7.48
CA ILE A 233 11.33 10.80 -8.27
C ILE A 233 12.20 11.62 -9.24
N ASN A 234 11.61 12.60 -9.94
CA ASN A 234 12.36 13.49 -10.83
C ASN A 234 13.46 14.29 -10.09
N LEU A 235 13.19 14.72 -8.85
CA LEU A 235 14.17 15.39 -8.01
C LEU A 235 15.35 14.47 -7.70
N ILE A 236 15.10 13.24 -7.26
CA ILE A 236 16.13 12.23 -6.98
C ILE A 236 16.94 11.93 -8.24
N ASN A 237 16.27 11.67 -9.37
CA ASN A 237 16.93 11.39 -10.65
C ASN A 237 17.80 12.56 -11.12
N PHE A 238 17.35 13.80 -10.92
CA PHE A 238 18.16 14.99 -11.21
C PHE A 238 19.46 15.00 -10.40
N TYR A 239 19.39 14.73 -9.10
CA TYR A 239 20.57 14.67 -8.24
C TYR A 239 21.52 13.53 -8.66
N ARG A 240 20.98 12.34 -8.94
CA ARG A 240 21.77 11.17 -9.37
C ARG A 240 22.42 11.37 -10.74
N LYS A 241 21.76 12.09 -11.64
CA LYS A 241 22.34 12.55 -12.92
C LYS A 241 23.52 13.51 -12.70
N GLU A 242 23.47 14.30 -11.63
CA GLU A 242 24.56 15.20 -11.24
C GLU A 242 25.53 14.52 -10.24
N GLY A 243 25.56 13.19 -10.16
CA GLY A 243 26.59 12.44 -9.41
C GLY A 243 26.32 12.19 -7.93
N TYR A 244 25.18 12.64 -7.42
CA TYR A 244 24.77 12.39 -6.03
C TYR A 244 24.03 11.07 -5.93
N ARG A 245 24.78 9.96 -5.88
CA ARG A 245 24.22 8.60 -5.86
C ARG A 245 23.37 8.33 -4.61
N ASP A 246 23.84 8.81 -3.46
CA ASP A 246 23.24 8.54 -2.14
C ASP A 246 22.16 9.56 -1.75
N VAL A 247 21.72 10.41 -2.69
CA VAL A 247 20.68 11.41 -2.44
C VAL A 247 19.41 10.74 -1.93
N THR A 248 18.89 11.26 -0.82
CA THR A 248 17.68 10.73 -0.21
C THR A 248 16.80 11.86 0.32
N ILE A 249 15.49 11.76 0.08
CA ILE A 249 14.50 12.60 0.74
C ILE A 249 14.21 11.99 2.11
N VAL A 250 14.60 12.66 3.18
CA VAL A 250 14.47 12.17 4.56
C VAL A 250 13.04 12.30 5.05
N THR A 251 12.45 13.48 4.84
CA THR A 251 11.06 13.76 5.22
C THR A 251 10.42 14.73 4.24
N ASP A 252 9.11 14.58 4.07
CA ASP A 252 8.26 15.58 3.45
C ASP A 252 7.05 15.90 4.34
N SER A 253 6.70 17.17 4.43
CA SER A 253 5.55 17.60 5.22
C SER A 253 4.78 18.73 4.54
N ILE A 254 3.49 18.78 4.83
CA ILE A 254 2.58 19.79 4.29
C ILE A 254 2.10 20.67 5.44
N SER A 255 2.31 21.98 5.29
CA SER A 255 1.82 22.98 6.24
C SER A 255 0.85 23.95 5.58
N TYR A 256 -0.05 24.51 6.38
CA TYR A 256 -1.07 25.44 5.93
C TYR A 256 -0.93 26.76 6.68
N ASN A 257 -1.19 27.87 5.99
CA ASN A 257 -1.30 29.17 6.65
C ASN A 257 -2.52 29.18 7.61
N LYS A 258 -2.54 30.09 8.60
CA LYS A 258 -3.64 30.31 9.56
C LYS A 258 -5.03 30.34 8.90
N ASN A 259 -5.11 30.97 7.72
CA ASN A 259 -6.35 31.10 6.96
C ASN A 259 -6.73 29.87 6.12
N LYS A 260 -5.94 28.80 6.15
CA LYS A 260 -6.13 27.52 5.42
C LYS A 260 -6.31 27.66 3.90
N LYS A 261 -5.87 28.78 3.31
CA LYS A 261 -5.93 29.06 1.86
C LYS A 261 -4.63 28.75 1.11
N SER A 262 -3.50 28.80 1.82
CA SER A 262 -2.17 28.60 1.24
C SER A 262 -1.53 27.38 1.87
N MET A 263 -0.99 26.53 1.01
CA MET A 263 -0.22 25.35 1.34
C MET A 263 1.26 25.61 1.08
N PHE A 264 2.11 25.07 1.95
CA PHE A 264 3.54 24.99 1.77
C PHE A 264 3.96 23.53 1.91
N ILE A 265 4.83 23.09 1.01
CA ILE A 265 5.45 21.77 1.08
C ILE A 265 6.87 21.99 1.58
N HIS A 266 7.26 21.23 2.61
CA HIS A 266 8.61 21.20 3.14
C HIS A 266 9.23 19.86 2.77
N ILE A 267 10.40 19.89 2.17
CA ILE A 267 11.15 18.72 1.76
C ILE A 267 12.53 18.82 2.40
N THR A 268 12.85 17.88 3.27
CA THR A 268 14.17 17.75 3.86
C THR A 268 14.91 16.64 3.13
N LEU A 269 16.06 16.95 2.57
CA LEU A 269 16.88 16.02 1.78
C LEU A 269 18.31 15.97 2.32
N VAL A 270 18.97 14.85 2.08
CA VAL A 270 20.40 14.68 2.27
C VAL A 270 21.00 14.39 0.91
N GLU A 271 21.90 15.27 0.43
CA GLU A 271 22.48 15.16 -0.90
C GLU A 271 23.50 14.02 -0.99
N GLY A 272 24.30 13.82 0.05
CA GLY A 272 25.46 12.93 0.02
C GLY A 272 26.64 13.53 -0.76
N PRO A 273 27.76 12.80 -0.86
CA PRO A 273 28.90 13.25 -1.65
C PRO A 273 28.61 13.14 -3.16
N GLN A 274 29.27 14.00 -3.94
CA GLN A 274 29.27 13.91 -5.40
C GLN A 274 30.35 12.93 -5.84
N TYR A 275 29.95 11.84 -6.48
CA TYR A 275 30.87 10.77 -6.86
C TYR A 275 31.48 10.93 -8.24
N HIS A 276 32.69 10.40 -8.40
CA HIS A 276 33.41 10.27 -9.67
C HIS A 276 33.85 8.81 -9.89
N TYR A 277 33.96 8.38 -11.16
CA TYR A 277 34.46 7.05 -11.49
C TYR A 277 35.95 6.94 -11.23
N ARG A 278 36.40 5.96 -10.44
CA ARG A 278 37.82 5.77 -10.16
C ARG A 278 38.41 4.60 -10.93
N ASN A 279 37.90 3.40 -10.70
CA ASN A 279 38.32 2.20 -11.42
C ASN A 279 37.14 1.35 -11.86
N PHE A 280 37.34 0.66 -12.97
CA PHE A 280 36.46 -0.37 -13.50
C PHE A 280 37.20 -1.70 -13.49
N SER A 281 36.53 -2.76 -13.07
CA SER A 281 37.04 -4.13 -13.11
C SER A 281 35.93 -5.09 -13.53
N TRP A 282 36.31 -6.22 -14.12
CA TRP A 282 35.37 -7.19 -14.68
C TRP A 282 35.70 -8.61 -14.22
N GLU A 283 34.68 -9.44 -14.07
CA GLU A 283 34.77 -10.87 -13.83
C GLU A 283 33.71 -11.60 -14.68
N GLY A 284 34.00 -12.82 -15.12
CA GLY A 284 33.07 -13.64 -15.93
C GLY A 284 33.08 -13.35 -17.44
N ASN A 285 33.81 -12.31 -17.89
CA ASN A 285 33.91 -11.91 -19.29
C ASN A 285 34.84 -12.81 -20.13
N SER A 286 34.38 -14.02 -20.47
CA SER A 286 35.12 -14.93 -21.36
C SER A 286 35.05 -14.58 -22.86
N LEU A 287 34.04 -13.81 -23.28
CA LEU A 287 33.74 -13.52 -24.70
C LEU A 287 34.34 -12.22 -25.23
N TYR A 288 34.70 -11.30 -24.34
CA TYR A 288 35.21 -9.96 -24.65
C TYR A 288 36.35 -9.62 -23.68
N SER A 289 37.42 -9.03 -24.20
CA SER A 289 38.50 -8.55 -23.34
C SER A 289 38.07 -7.33 -22.53
N ASP A 290 38.75 -7.09 -21.41
CA ASP A 290 38.55 -5.91 -20.55
C ASP A 290 38.61 -4.61 -21.36
N ASP A 291 39.56 -4.51 -22.31
CA ASP A 291 39.70 -3.34 -23.19
C ASP A 291 38.48 -3.13 -24.11
N GLN A 292 37.88 -4.21 -24.63
CA GLN A 292 36.69 -4.14 -25.48
C GLN A 292 35.47 -3.69 -24.67
N LEU A 293 35.32 -4.20 -23.45
CA LEU A 293 34.24 -3.80 -22.54
C LEU A 293 34.41 -2.35 -22.06
N ALA A 294 35.64 -1.94 -21.76
CA ALA A 294 35.95 -0.56 -21.40
C ALA A 294 35.63 0.42 -22.53
N GLN A 295 35.96 0.07 -23.79
CA GLN A 295 35.60 0.87 -24.96
C GLN A 295 34.09 0.94 -25.17
N ALA A 296 33.35 -0.16 -24.94
CA ALA A 296 31.91 -0.19 -25.08
C ALA A 296 31.17 0.63 -24.02
N LEU A 297 31.68 0.64 -22.78
CA LEU A 297 31.15 1.47 -21.71
C LEU A 297 31.29 2.97 -22.04
N ASP A 298 32.41 3.39 -22.64
CA ASP A 298 32.73 4.79 -22.97
C ASP A 298 32.62 5.74 -21.75
N LEU A 299 32.95 5.23 -20.56
CA LEU A 299 33.03 6.00 -19.31
C LEU A 299 34.49 6.19 -18.91
N LYS A 300 34.88 7.42 -18.57
CA LYS A 300 36.28 7.73 -18.25
C LYS A 300 36.56 7.73 -16.76
N LYS A 301 37.77 7.29 -16.38
CA LYS A 301 38.28 7.47 -15.02
C LYS A 301 38.42 8.97 -14.73
N GLY A 302 37.92 9.39 -13.57
CA GLY A 302 37.84 10.79 -13.14
C GLY A 302 36.58 11.52 -13.60
N GLU A 303 35.76 10.92 -14.47
CA GLU A 303 34.49 11.51 -14.89
C GLU A 303 33.46 11.46 -13.76
N GLN A 304 32.58 12.46 -13.72
CA GLN A 304 31.50 12.54 -12.74
C GLN A 304 30.52 11.38 -12.94
N TYR A 305 30.09 10.77 -11.84
CA TYR A 305 29.05 9.75 -11.87
C TYR A 305 27.76 10.35 -12.43
N ASN A 306 27.10 9.61 -13.32
CA ASN A 306 25.79 9.96 -13.85
C ASN A 306 25.02 8.66 -14.02
N GLU A 307 24.01 8.45 -13.19
CA GLU A 307 23.25 7.19 -13.19
C GLU A 307 22.56 6.92 -14.54
N GLU A 308 22.08 7.96 -15.24
CA GLU A 308 21.43 7.81 -16.54
C GLU A 308 22.42 7.32 -17.60
N GLU A 309 23.57 8.01 -17.72
CA GLU A 309 24.63 7.63 -18.66
C GLU A 309 25.23 6.26 -18.31
N PHE A 310 25.38 5.97 -17.01
CA PHE A 310 25.85 4.67 -16.53
C PHE A 310 24.92 3.53 -16.97
N ASN A 311 23.62 3.70 -16.78
CA ASN A 311 22.65 2.68 -17.16
C ASN A 311 22.64 2.43 -18.67
N ILE A 312 22.77 3.49 -19.49
CA ILE A 312 22.90 3.37 -20.95
C ILE A 312 24.20 2.62 -21.30
N ALA A 313 25.33 3.02 -20.72
CA ALA A 313 26.62 2.38 -20.95
C ALA A 313 26.60 0.88 -20.62
N VAL A 314 26.00 0.49 -19.49
CA VAL A 314 26.00 -0.88 -19.01
C VAL A 314 24.97 -1.75 -19.72
N TYR A 315 23.71 -1.32 -19.75
CA TYR A 315 22.59 -2.16 -20.19
C TYR A 315 22.28 -2.03 -21.68
N GLU A 316 22.63 -0.91 -22.33
CA GLU A 316 22.43 -0.77 -23.78
C GLU A 316 23.72 -1.08 -24.54
N ARG A 317 24.85 -0.46 -24.18
CA ARG A 317 26.10 -0.65 -24.93
C ARG A 317 26.77 -1.98 -24.59
N MET A 318 27.14 -2.19 -23.33
CA MET A 318 27.92 -3.36 -22.94
C MET A 318 27.10 -4.66 -23.02
N HIS A 319 25.89 -4.68 -22.46
CA HIS A 319 24.99 -5.85 -22.57
C HIS A 319 24.54 -6.11 -24.02
N GLY A 320 24.38 -5.05 -24.82
CA GLY A 320 24.07 -5.14 -26.25
C GLY A 320 25.10 -5.98 -27.03
N LEU A 321 26.39 -5.86 -26.71
CA LEU A 321 27.43 -6.70 -27.33
C LEU A 321 27.19 -8.20 -27.13
N TYR A 322 26.67 -8.61 -25.97
CA TYR A 322 26.37 -10.01 -25.69
C TYR A 322 25.08 -10.45 -26.39
N MET A 323 24.06 -9.58 -26.40
CA MET A 323 22.81 -9.83 -27.12
C MET A 323 23.01 -10.01 -28.63
N ASP A 324 23.84 -9.17 -29.25
CA ASP A 324 24.15 -9.22 -30.69
C ASP A 324 24.79 -10.55 -31.11
N ARG A 325 25.46 -11.24 -30.18
CA ARG A 325 26.03 -12.58 -30.37
C ARG A 325 25.11 -13.73 -29.95
N GLY A 326 23.86 -13.43 -29.58
CA GLY A 326 22.84 -14.43 -29.22
C GLY A 326 22.83 -14.84 -27.74
N TYR A 327 23.57 -14.15 -26.87
CA TYR A 327 23.58 -14.43 -25.42
C TYR A 327 22.46 -13.69 -24.69
N ILE A 328 21.21 -14.06 -25.00
CA ILE A 328 19.99 -13.40 -24.51
C ILE A 328 19.85 -13.48 -22.98
N TYR A 329 20.39 -14.53 -22.36
CA TYR A 329 20.36 -14.73 -20.89
C TYR A 329 21.63 -14.26 -20.17
N SER A 330 22.54 -13.55 -20.86
CA SER A 330 23.69 -12.91 -20.19
C SER A 330 23.18 -11.86 -19.21
N ASN A 331 23.86 -11.70 -18.07
CA ASN A 331 23.43 -10.76 -17.05
C ASN A 331 24.63 -10.02 -16.46
N VAL A 332 24.72 -8.74 -16.79
CA VAL A 332 25.75 -7.87 -16.23
C VAL A 332 25.26 -7.29 -14.91
N GLN A 333 25.93 -7.62 -13.82
CA GLN A 333 25.67 -7.08 -12.48
C GLN A 333 26.80 -6.12 -12.05
N PRO A 334 26.55 -4.80 -12.00
CA PRO A 334 27.49 -3.86 -11.44
C PRO A 334 27.44 -3.83 -9.90
N ARG A 335 28.61 -3.89 -9.26
CA ARG A 335 28.81 -3.69 -7.83
C ARG A 335 29.61 -2.41 -7.59
N PHE A 336 29.03 -1.50 -6.82
CA PHE A 336 29.63 -0.21 -6.47
C PHE A 336 30.36 -0.30 -5.14
N THR A 337 31.63 0.07 -5.12
CA THR A 337 32.42 0.19 -3.91
C THR A 337 32.85 1.65 -3.74
N PRO A 338 32.27 2.41 -2.79
CA PRO A 338 32.72 3.74 -2.49
C PRO A 338 34.09 3.68 -1.82
N VAL A 339 35.03 4.51 -2.27
CA VAL A 339 36.38 4.59 -1.71
C VAL A 339 36.74 6.01 -1.38
N GLY A 340 37.09 6.27 -0.12
CA GLY A 340 37.29 7.63 0.36
C GLY A 340 35.96 8.38 0.48
N LEU A 341 35.93 9.64 0.04
CA LEU A 341 34.78 10.53 0.19
C LEU A 341 33.93 10.65 -1.09
N ASP A 342 34.55 10.60 -2.27
CA ASP A 342 33.94 11.01 -3.55
C ASP A 342 34.28 10.10 -4.73
N SER A 343 34.92 8.95 -4.50
CA SER A 343 35.36 8.06 -5.57
C SER A 343 34.59 6.74 -5.56
N LEU A 344 34.19 6.25 -6.74
CA LEU A 344 33.50 4.97 -6.93
C LEU A 344 34.35 4.01 -7.75
N ASP A 345 34.63 2.85 -7.18
CA ASP A 345 35.05 1.69 -7.95
C ASP A 345 33.84 0.87 -8.36
N ILE A 346 33.82 0.44 -9.62
CA ILE A 346 32.72 -0.34 -10.18
C ILE A 346 33.27 -1.67 -10.66
N HIS A 347 32.78 -2.74 -10.06
CA HIS A 347 33.11 -4.11 -10.43
C HIS A 347 31.93 -4.74 -11.16
N PHE A 348 32.15 -5.29 -12.34
CA PHE A 348 31.13 -5.94 -13.15
C PHE A 348 31.27 -7.45 -13.09
N GLU A 349 30.22 -8.13 -12.65
CA GLU A 349 30.09 -9.59 -12.76
C GLU A 349 29.21 -9.90 -13.98
N ILE A 350 29.72 -10.67 -14.95
CA ILE A 350 29.09 -10.89 -16.26
C ILE A 350 28.70 -12.36 -16.48
#